data_AF-A0A6J4U7D7-F1
#
_entry.id   AF-A0A6J4U7D7-F1
#
_cell.length_a   1.000
_cell.length_b   1.000
_cell.length_c   1.000
_cell.angle_alpha   90.00
_cell.angle_beta   90.00
_cell.angle_gamma   90.00
#
_symmetry.space_group_name_H-M   'P 1'
#
loop_
_entity.id
_entity.type
_entity.pdbx_description
1 polymer ?
#
loop_
_entity_poly.entity_id
_entity_poly.type
_entity_poly.pdbx_seq_one_letter_code
_entity_poly.pdbx_strand_id
1 'polypeptide(L)'
;MQTIILASQSPRRKQLLEWAEIPFEIIVKSTDESYPAALEVEEIPIHIARQKAVEVKNFIKASANGRDENKIIIAADTVVVLDSRIIGKP
;
A
#
# COMPACT_ATOMS: atom_id res chain seq x y z
N MET A 1 -6.32 -7.14 -20.22
CA MET A 1 -5.39 -6.18 -19.60
C MET A 1 -5.47 -6.35 -18.10
N GLN A 2 -4.35 -6.17 -17.39
CA GLN A 2 -4.34 -6.17 -15.92
C GLN A 2 -4.75 -4.78 -15.42
N THR A 3 -5.68 -4.73 -14.48
CA THR A 3 -6.05 -3.47 -13.81
C THR A 3 -5.08 -3.23 -12.67
N ILE A 4 -4.41 -2.08 -12.69
CA ILE A 4 -3.54 -1.65 -11.59
C ILE A 4 -4.36 -0.87 -10.58
N ILE A 5 -4.17 -1.17 -9.30
CA ILE A 5 -4.83 -0.54 -8.17
C ILE A 5 -3.76 0.07 -7.28
N LEU A 6 -3.80 1.39 -7.10
CA LEU A 6 -3.00 2.10 -6.12
C LEU A 6 -3.71 2.07 -4.76
N ALA A 7 -3.18 1.29 -3.83
CA ALA A 7 -3.62 1.22 -2.44
C ALA A 7 -3.04 2.35 -1.58
N SER A 8 -3.15 3.59 -2.04
CA SER A 8 -2.61 4.76 -1.33
C SER A 8 -3.42 6.03 -1.57
N GLN A 9 -3.61 6.83 -0.50
CA GLN A 9 -4.16 8.18 -0.60
C GLN A 9 -3.09 9.25 -0.85
N SER A 10 -1.81 8.87 -0.99
CA SER A 10 -0.72 9.84 -1.14
C SER A 10 -0.80 10.56 -2.49
N PRO A 11 -0.94 11.91 -2.52
CA PRO A 11 -0.94 12.65 -3.78
C PRO A 11 0.35 12.46 -4.57
N ARG A 12 1.50 12.35 -3.89
CA ARG A 12 2.81 12.13 -4.53
C ARG A 12 2.88 10.77 -5.22
N ARG A 13 2.37 9.69 -4.61
CA ARG A 13 2.40 8.35 -5.22
C ARG A 13 1.45 8.25 -6.42
N LYS A 14 0.30 8.93 -6.34
CA LYS A 14 -0.61 9.10 -7.47
C LYS A 14 0.12 9.80 -8.64
N GLN A 15 0.76 10.95 -8.37
CA GLN A 15 1.53 11.70 -9.37
C GLN A 15 2.62 10.86 -10.04
N LEU A 16 3.34 10.03 -9.27
CA LEU A 16 4.39 9.17 -9.84
C LEU A 16 3.85 8.17 -10.87
N LEU A 17 2.70 7.54 -10.60
CA LEU A 17 2.08 6.61 -11.56
C LEU A 17 1.47 7.36 -12.76
N GLU A 18 0.91 8.55 -12.54
CA GLU A 18 0.41 9.40 -13.63
C GLU A 18 1.54 9.83 -14.57
N TRP A 19 2.70 10.24 -14.03
CA TRP A 19 3.88 10.59 -14.82
C TRP A 19 4.50 9.41 -15.57
N ALA A 20 4.33 8.20 -15.03
CA ALA A 20 4.71 6.98 -15.73
C ALA A 20 3.70 6.58 -16.82
N GLU A 21 2.63 7.35 -17.03
CA GLU A 21 1.53 7.08 -17.97
C GLU A 21 0.88 5.70 -17.73
N ILE A 22 0.91 5.24 -16.48
CA ILE A 22 0.31 3.97 -16.08
C ILE A 22 -1.16 4.24 -15.74
N PRO A 23 -2.15 3.59 -16.39
CA PRO A 23 -3.54 3.68 -15.96
C PRO A 23 -3.76 2.86 -14.68
N PHE A 24 -4.36 3.48 -13.67
CA PHE A 24 -4.67 2.82 -12.39
C PHE A 24 -5.95 3.35 -11.76
N GLU A 25 -6.51 2.54 -10.86
CA GLU A 25 -7.60 2.91 -9.97
C GLU A 25 -7.06 3.16 -8.55
N ILE A 26 -7.72 4.01 -7.77
CA ILE A 26 -7.38 4.20 -6.36
C ILE A 26 -8.42 3.49 -5.50
N ILE A 27 -7.97 2.51 -4.72
CA ILE A 27 -8.80 1.84 -3.71
C ILE A 27 -8.02 1.82 -2.41
N VAL A 28 -8.58 2.44 -1.36
CA VAL A 28 -7.95 2.46 -0.03
C VAL A 28 -8.90 1.90 1.00
N LYS A 29 -8.33 1.15 1.95
CA LYS A 29 -9.05 0.59 3.11
C LYS A 29 -8.33 0.97 4.39
N SER A 30 -9.11 1.07 5.46
CA SER A 30 -8.56 1.17 6.81
C SER A 30 -7.67 -0.05 7.04
N THR A 31 -6.42 0.18 7.39
CA THR A 31 -5.42 -0.87 7.60
C THR A 31 -4.81 -0.61 8.97
N ASP A 32 -4.64 -1.66 9.75
CA ASP A 32 -3.83 -1.58 10.96
C ASP A 32 -2.36 -1.40 10.57
N GLU A 33 -1.79 -0.24 10.90
CA GLU A 33 -0.38 0.08 10.64
C GLU A 33 0.52 -0.33 11.83
N SER A 34 0.00 -1.10 12.79
CA SER A 34 0.80 -1.71 13.84
C SER A 34 1.81 -2.72 13.26
N TYR A 35 2.94 -2.87 13.95
CA TYR A 35 4.00 -3.79 13.57
C TYR A 35 4.66 -4.40 14.81
N PRO A 36 5.24 -5.62 14.70
CA PRO A 36 5.92 -6.27 15.82
C PRO A 36 7.09 -5.44 16.34
N ALA A 37 7.27 -5.37 17.66
CA ALA A 37 8.35 -4.60 18.29
C ALA A 37 9.75 -5.13 17.96
N ALA A 38 9.87 -6.41 17.59
CA ALA A 38 11.12 -7.06 17.20
C ALA A 38 11.43 -6.91 15.70
N LEU A 39 10.61 -6.18 14.94
CA LEU A 39 10.82 -5.98 13.52
C LEU A 39 11.90 -4.91 13.32
N GLU A 40 12.91 -5.22 12.49
CA GLU A 40 13.95 -4.26 12.11
C GLU A 40 13.34 -3.02 11.44
N VAL A 41 13.97 -1.87 11.64
CA VAL A 41 13.38 -0.57 11.25
C VAL A 41 13.10 -0.49 9.74
N GLU A 42 13.96 -1.12 8.95
CA GLU A 42 13.87 -1.18 7.49
C GLU A 42 12.72 -2.08 7.01
N GLU A 43 12.32 -3.06 7.81
CA GLU A 43 11.25 -4.02 7.48
C GLU A 43 9.85 -3.47 7.80
N ILE A 44 9.75 -2.46 8.67
CA ILE A 44 8.49 -1.81 9.06
C ILE A 44 7.70 -1.26 7.85
N PRO A 45 8.27 -0.41 6.97
CA PRO A 45 7.52 0.08 5.82
C PRO A 45 7.10 -1.05 4.85
N ILE A 46 7.90 -2.11 4.74
CA ILE A 46 7.57 -3.28 3.93
C ILE A 46 6.36 -4.01 4.54
N HIS A 47 6.37 -4.21 5.86
CA HIS A 47 5.26 -4.81 6.60
C HIS A 47 3.97 -4.02 6.40
N ILE A 48 3.99 -2.71 6.68
CA ILE A 48 2.81 -1.86 6.59
C ILE A 48 2.29 -1.78 5.14
N ALA A 49 3.17 -1.65 4.15
CA ALA A 49 2.79 -1.66 2.74
C ALA A 49 2.09 -2.98 2.36
N ARG A 50 2.60 -4.11 2.86
CA ARG A 50 1.99 -5.42 2.62
C ARG A 50 0.59 -5.51 3.23
N GLN A 51 0.41 -5.04 4.46
CA GLN A 51 -0.91 -5.04 5.10
C GLN A 51 -1.93 -4.20 4.31
N LYS A 52 -1.52 -3.02 3.81
CA LYS A 52 -2.36 -2.18 2.96
C LYS A 52 -2.82 -2.92 1.69
N ALA A 53 -1.91 -3.63 1.05
CA ALA A 53 -2.24 -4.44 -0.13
C ALA A 53 -3.18 -5.61 0.20
N VAL A 54 -2.97 -6.28 1.33
CA VAL A 54 -3.81 -7.39 1.80
C VAL A 54 -5.23 -6.93 2.10
N GLU A 55 -5.41 -5.79 2.77
CA GLU A 55 -6.75 -5.26 3.06
C GLU A 55 -7.53 -4.90 1.80
N VAL A 56 -6.87 -4.27 0.83
CA VAL A 56 -7.49 -3.98 -0.48
C VAL A 56 -7.83 -5.28 -1.22
N LYS A 57 -6.94 -6.29 -1.19
CA LYS A 57 -7.19 -7.61 -1.78
C LYS A 57 -8.41 -8.28 -1.14
N ASN A 58 -8.51 -8.28 0.17
CA ASN A 58 -9.64 -8.87 0.90
C ASN A 58 -10.95 -8.17 0.56
N PHE A 59 -10.95 -6.83 0.50
CA PHE A 59 -12.11 -6.06 0.09
C PHE A 59 -12.58 -6.39 -1.34
N ILE A 60 -11.65 -6.50 -2.28
CA ILE A 60 -11.97 -6.82 -3.67
C ILE A 60 -12.59 -8.23 -3.75
N LYS A 61 -11.97 -9.21 -3.08
CA LYS A 61 -12.48 -10.59 -3.02
C LYS A 61 -13.90 -10.67 -2.47
N ALA A 62 -14.18 -9.93 -1.39
CA ALA A 62 -15.51 -9.88 -0.78
C ALA A 62 -16.56 -9.23 -1.69
N SER A 63 -16.15 -8.28 -2.53
CA SER A 63 -17.06 -7.50 -3.39
C SER A 63 -17.31 -8.14 -4.77
N ALA A 64 -16.43 -9.03 -5.24
CA ALA A 64 -16.37 -9.42 -6.65
C ALA A 64 -16.97 -10.81 -6.99
N ASN A 65 -17.71 -11.49 -6.10
CA ASN A 65 -18.27 -12.84 -6.34
C ASN A 65 -17.25 -13.84 -6.96
N GLY A 66 -15.97 -13.72 -6.62
CA GLY A 66 -14.90 -14.61 -7.10
C GLY A 66 -14.28 -14.30 -8.47
N ARG A 67 -14.64 -13.21 -9.17
CA ARG A 67 -14.08 -12.86 -10.50
C ARG A 67 -12.81 -12.00 -10.42
N ASP A 68 -11.87 -12.38 -9.56
CA ASP A 68 -10.69 -11.58 -9.21
C ASP A 68 -9.48 -11.82 -10.13
N GLU A 69 -9.73 -12.15 -11.40
CA GLU A 69 -8.65 -12.53 -12.32
C GLU A 69 -8.14 -11.28 -13.05
N ASN A 70 -6.86 -10.96 -12.83
CA ASN A 70 -6.08 -9.84 -13.39
C ASN A 70 -6.15 -8.45 -12.70
N LYS A 71 -6.01 -8.39 -11.38
CA LYS A 71 -5.69 -7.13 -10.66
C LYS A 71 -4.29 -7.14 -10.05
N ILE A 72 -3.54 -6.06 -10.25
CA ILE A 72 -2.26 -5.80 -9.59
C ILE A 72 -2.49 -4.72 -8.53
N ILE A 73 -2.14 -5.01 -7.28
CA ILE A 73 -2.26 -4.05 -6.17
C ILE A 73 -0.88 -3.50 -5.86
N ILE A 74 -0.73 -2.17 -5.95
CA ILE A 74 0.46 -1.42 -5.59
C ILE A 74 0.19 -0.71 -4.26
N ALA A 75 0.92 -1.09 -3.22
CA ALA A 75 0.91 -0.41 -1.93
C ALA A 75 2.34 0.03 -1.58
N ALA A 76 2.45 1.09 -0.80
CA ALA A 76 3.73 1.57 -0.32
C ALA A 76 3.56 2.28 1.02
N ASP A 77 4.60 2.14 1.84
CA ASP A 77 4.75 2.89 3.07
C ASP A 77 6.11 3.59 3.09
N THR A 78 6.29 4.55 4.00
CA THR A 78 7.49 5.39 4.03
C THR A 78 7.71 5.85 5.45
N VAL A 79 8.89 5.54 5.96
CA VAL A 79 9.36 5.97 7.28
C VAL A 79 10.57 6.88 7.12
N VAL A 80 10.79 7.77 8.09
CA VAL A 80 12.02 8.54 8.23
C VAL A 80 12.77 7.98 9.42
N VAL A 81 14.09 7.78 9.30
CA VAL A 81 14.92 7.22 10.37
C VAL A 81 16.06 8.20 10.67
N LEU A 82 16.25 8.49 11.95
CA LEU A 82 17.37 9.28 12.46
C LEU A 82 17.89 8.60 13.73
N ASP A 83 19.19 8.34 13.81
CA ASP A 83 19.83 7.68 14.96
C ASP A 83 19.10 6.40 15.41
N SER A 84 18.76 5.54 14.43
CA SER A 84 18.01 4.29 14.62
C SER A 84 16.61 4.47 15.22
N ARG A 85 16.04 5.68 15.17
CA ARG A 85 14.67 5.97 15.61
C ARG A 85 13.81 6.40 14.45
N ILE A 86 12.59 5.87 14.41
CA ILE A 86 11.59 6.28 13.43
C ILE A 86 11.06 7.65 13.82
N ILE A 87 11.11 8.57 12.88
CA ILE A 87 10.45 9.87 12.97
C ILE A 87 9.08 9.72 12.29
N GLY A 88 8.04 9.96 13.08
CA GLY A 88 6.66 9.97 12.59
C GLY A 88 6.39 11.11 11.60
N LYS A 89 5.18 11.15 11.07
CA LYS A 89 4.72 12.30 10.27
C LYS A 89 4.70 13.55 11.16
N PRO A 90 5.07 14.74 10.63
CA PRO A 90 4.87 16.00 11.34
C PRO A 90 3.38 16.25 11.63
#